data_AF-A0A0T7C081-F1
#
_entry.id   AF-A0A0T7C081-F1
#
_cell.length_a   1.000
_cell.length_b   1.000
_cell.length_c   1.000
_cell.angle_alpha   90.00
_cell.angle_beta   90.00
_cell.angle_gamma   90.00
#
_symmetry.space_group_name_H-M   'P 1'
#
loop_
_entity.id
_entity.type
_entity.pdbx_description
1 polymer ?
#
loop_
_entity_poly.entity_id
_entity_poly.type
_entity_poly.pdbx_seq_one_letter_code
_entity_poly.pdbx_strand_id
1 'polypeptide(L)'
;MIVSNTQQNTTTKGNFLDMLAALGVRETGIPVGDSKQYQFVNPELGFLGKYQFAEVLLIRLGYYKAKVYFGNGANKNYWRGTWTGKAGITSKSKLLNSPQVQEKAIREAFSVYYQDINYLLQKRKKALNNYLGKQINFRDQGKSKSVKITLSGVLAAAHLKGPDKLVDFLVSGRVTKDPFGTSITSYLEEFGGFNIQLKDFFVPL
;
A
#
# COMPACT_ATOMS: atom_id res chain seq x y z
N MET A 1 47.21 -6.19 4.20
CA MET A 1 45.96 -6.34 3.41
C MET A 1 44.87 -5.53 4.09
N ILE A 2 44.50 -4.39 3.51
CA ILE A 2 43.42 -3.54 4.02
C ILE A 2 42.13 -4.07 3.40
N VAL A 3 41.23 -4.59 4.24
CA VAL A 3 39.90 -5.01 3.81
C VAL A 3 39.05 -3.74 3.69
N SER A 4 38.75 -3.37 2.45
CA SER A 4 37.87 -2.25 2.10
C SER A 4 36.45 -2.56 2.55
N ASN A 5 36.01 -1.83 3.58
CA ASN A 5 34.63 -1.84 4.05
C ASN A 5 33.80 -0.99 3.08
N THR A 6 33.25 -1.61 2.04
CA THR A 6 32.32 -0.92 1.13
C THR A 6 30.96 -0.77 1.81
N GLN A 7 30.81 0.29 2.62
CA GLN A 7 29.50 0.85 2.90
C GLN A 7 28.90 1.29 1.55
N GLN A 8 28.02 0.48 0.98
CA GLN A 8 27.15 0.92 -0.10
C GLN A 8 26.24 2.02 0.47
N ASN A 9 26.63 3.27 0.26
CA ASN A 9 25.77 4.44 0.44
C ASN A 9 24.56 4.30 -0.48
N THR A 10 23.51 3.62 -0.02
CA THR A 10 22.20 3.73 -0.66
C THR A 10 21.58 5.03 -0.19
N THR A 11 21.70 6.08 -1.00
CA THR A 11 20.97 7.34 -0.79
C THR A 11 19.49 7.01 -0.67
N THR A 12 18.92 7.22 0.52
CA THR A 12 17.49 7.00 0.76
C THR A 12 16.66 7.97 -0.07
N LYS A 13 15.51 7.52 -0.60
CA LYS A 13 14.57 8.39 -1.33
C LYS A 13 13.84 9.38 -0.41
N GLY A 14 13.89 9.15 0.90
CA GLY A 14 13.24 9.94 1.94
C GLY A 14 12.90 9.08 3.15
N ASN A 15 12.18 9.65 4.10
CA ASN A 15 11.65 8.93 5.26
C ASN A 15 10.22 8.43 5.00
N PHE A 16 9.58 7.87 6.03
CA PHE A 16 8.21 7.37 5.96
C PHE A 16 7.16 8.44 5.59
N LEU A 17 7.30 9.67 6.09
CA LEU A 17 6.38 10.75 5.74
C LEU A 17 6.52 11.16 4.28
N ASP A 18 7.74 11.15 3.74
CA ASP A 18 7.98 11.39 2.31
C ASP A 18 7.31 10.31 1.44
N MET A 19 7.36 9.05 1.88
CA MET A 19 6.64 7.95 1.23
C MET A 19 5.12 8.19 1.23
N LEU A 20 4.55 8.60 2.37
CA LEU A 20 3.12 8.88 2.48
C LEU A 20 2.68 10.09 1.65
N ALA A 21 3.53 11.12 1.54
CA ALA A 21 3.29 12.25 0.65
C ALA A 21 3.30 11.83 -0.82
N ALA A 22 4.32 11.06 -1.24
CA ALA A 22 4.42 10.52 -2.58
C ALA A 22 3.24 9.61 -2.93
N LEU A 23 2.81 8.76 -1.99
CA LEU A 23 1.66 7.88 -2.19
C LEU A 23 0.37 8.69 -2.38
N GLY A 24 0.16 9.73 -1.56
CA GLY A 24 -0.98 10.62 -1.72
C GLY A 24 -1.05 11.28 -3.10
N VAL A 25 0.10 11.74 -3.63
CA VAL A 25 0.16 12.27 -5.00
C VAL A 25 -0.14 11.19 -6.02
N ARG A 26 0.45 10.00 -5.88
CA ARG A 26 0.27 8.90 -6.82
C ARG A 26 -1.19 8.46 -6.92
N GLU A 27 -1.87 8.41 -5.78
CA GLU A 27 -3.25 7.92 -5.66
C GLU A 27 -4.30 8.95 -6.10
N THR A 28 -4.00 10.25 -5.98
CA THR A 28 -4.99 11.32 -6.24
C THR A 28 -4.67 12.18 -7.47
N GLY A 29 -3.41 12.21 -7.92
CA GLY A 29 -2.91 13.18 -8.89
C GLY A 29 -2.79 14.61 -8.35
N ILE A 30 -3.12 14.86 -7.08
CA ILE A 30 -3.11 16.18 -6.45
C ILE A 30 -1.73 16.43 -5.81
N PRO A 31 -1.11 17.62 -5.97
CA PRO A 31 0.21 17.92 -5.44
C PRO A 31 0.37 17.75 -3.92
N VAL A 32 1.61 17.48 -3.48
CA VAL A 32 1.96 17.38 -2.05
C VAL A 32 1.53 18.64 -1.29
N GLY A 33 0.89 18.45 -0.14
CA GLY A 33 0.49 19.54 0.75
C GLY A 33 -0.89 20.14 0.47
N ASP A 34 -1.51 19.84 -0.68
CA ASP A 34 -2.89 20.25 -0.95
C ASP A 34 -3.87 19.38 -0.15
N SER A 35 -4.68 20.04 0.69
CA SER A 35 -5.66 19.38 1.56
C SER A 35 -6.77 18.65 0.79
N LYS A 36 -6.98 18.98 -0.49
CA LYS A 36 -7.94 18.29 -1.36
C LYS A 36 -7.63 16.82 -1.56
N GLN A 37 -6.38 16.38 -1.35
CA GLN A 37 -6.03 14.96 -1.33
C GLN A 37 -6.96 14.15 -0.40
N TYR A 38 -7.20 14.64 0.82
CA TYR A 38 -8.02 13.94 1.82
C TYR A 38 -9.51 13.90 1.48
N GLN A 39 -9.98 14.85 0.66
CA GLN A 39 -11.37 14.96 0.23
C GLN A 39 -11.62 14.29 -1.12
N PHE A 40 -10.57 13.86 -1.83
CA PHE A 40 -10.68 13.27 -3.15
C PHE A 40 -11.50 11.97 -3.12
N VAL A 41 -12.42 11.82 -4.07
CA VAL A 41 -13.20 10.61 -4.26
C VAL A 41 -13.03 10.18 -5.70
N ASN A 42 -12.55 8.96 -5.92
CA ASN A 42 -12.46 8.41 -7.27
C ASN A 42 -13.87 8.36 -7.91
N PRO A 43 -14.12 9.05 -9.02
CA PRO A 43 -15.46 9.10 -9.60
C PRO A 43 -15.91 7.78 -10.21
N GLU A 44 -14.97 6.94 -10.66
CA GLU A 44 -15.25 5.68 -11.34
C GLU A 44 -15.51 4.53 -10.35
N LEU A 45 -14.59 4.33 -9.41
CA LEU A 45 -14.58 3.19 -8.49
C LEU A 45 -14.90 3.55 -7.04
N GLY A 46 -15.07 4.84 -6.71
CA GLY A 46 -15.55 5.29 -5.40
C GLY A 46 -14.53 5.19 -4.26
N PHE A 47 -13.24 4.98 -4.54
CA PHE A 47 -12.18 5.03 -3.52
C PHE A 47 -12.12 6.40 -2.82
N LEU A 48 -11.75 6.41 -1.54
CA LEU A 48 -11.84 7.60 -0.70
C LEU A 48 -10.49 8.14 -0.21
N GLY A 49 -10.35 9.46 -0.27
CA GLY A 49 -9.33 10.23 0.40
C GLY A 49 -7.93 10.06 -0.19
N LYS A 50 -6.94 10.57 0.56
CA LYS A 50 -5.55 10.70 0.10
C LYS A 50 -4.95 9.37 -0.32
N TYR A 51 -5.36 8.29 0.34
CA TYR A 51 -4.86 6.93 0.13
C TYR A 51 -5.88 6.02 -0.55
N GLN A 52 -6.90 6.59 -1.20
CA GLN A 52 -7.86 5.86 -2.04
C GLN A 52 -8.39 4.59 -1.36
N PHE A 53 -8.89 4.71 -0.13
CA PHE A 53 -9.38 3.59 0.67
C PHE A 53 -10.55 2.89 -0.02
N ALA A 54 -10.49 1.56 -0.05
CA ALA A 54 -11.57 0.68 -0.48
C ALA A 54 -12.47 0.26 0.69
N GLU A 55 -13.71 -0.13 0.42
CA GLU A 55 -14.63 -0.71 1.43
C GLU A 55 -14.00 -1.93 2.11
N VAL A 56 -13.42 -2.86 1.34
CA VAL A 56 -12.80 -4.08 1.89
C VAL A 56 -11.68 -3.77 2.88
N LEU A 57 -10.89 -2.73 2.62
CA LEU A 57 -9.82 -2.30 3.53
C LEU A 57 -10.40 -1.67 4.79
N LEU A 58 -11.38 -0.77 4.68
CA LEU A 58 -11.99 -0.15 5.86
C LEU A 58 -12.83 -1.14 6.69
N ILE A 59 -13.38 -2.19 6.06
CA ILE A 59 -13.97 -3.33 6.77
C ILE A 59 -12.91 -4.04 7.59
N ARG A 60 -11.78 -4.37 6.96
CA ARG A 60 -10.67 -5.06 7.60
C ARG A 60 -10.06 -4.28 8.76
N LEU A 61 -9.98 -2.96 8.62
CA LEU A 61 -9.50 -2.06 9.68
C LEU A 61 -10.57 -1.75 10.73
N GLY A 62 -11.81 -2.20 10.54
CA GLY A 62 -12.91 -2.03 11.49
C GLY A 62 -13.55 -0.64 11.49
N TYR A 63 -13.31 0.20 10.48
CA TYR A 63 -14.01 1.48 10.29
C TYR A 63 -15.40 1.29 9.64
N TYR A 64 -15.59 0.18 8.94
CA TYR A 64 -16.76 -0.06 8.11
C TYR A 64 -17.30 -1.48 8.22
N LYS A 65 -18.57 -1.69 7.89
CA LYS A 65 -19.21 -3.01 7.81
C LYS A 65 -20.10 -3.05 6.57
N ALA A 66 -19.84 -3.99 5.68
CA ALA A 66 -20.71 -4.28 4.54
C ALA A 66 -20.61 -5.77 4.16
N LYS A 67 -21.70 -6.33 3.64
CA LYS A 67 -21.73 -7.71 3.10
C LYS A 67 -21.42 -7.75 1.60
N VAL A 68 -21.78 -6.67 0.88
CA VAL A 68 -21.54 -6.48 -0.55
C VAL A 68 -20.63 -5.27 -0.68
N TYR A 69 -19.50 -5.42 -1.37
CA TYR A 69 -18.49 -4.38 -1.56
C TYR A 69 -17.69 -4.64 -2.83
N PHE A 70 -16.83 -3.70 -3.23
CA PHE A 70 -16.02 -3.85 -4.44
C PHE A 70 -15.20 -5.16 -4.44
N GLY A 71 -15.41 -6.01 -5.44
CA GLY A 71 -14.77 -7.34 -5.53
C GLY A 71 -15.51 -8.45 -4.76
N ASN A 72 -16.64 -8.14 -4.12
CA ASN A 72 -17.53 -9.09 -3.48
C ASN A 72 -19.00 -8.67 -3.71
N GLY A 73 -19.52 -8.94 -4.90
CA GLY A 73 -20.90 -8.64 -5.29
C GLY A 73 -21.16 -7.20 -5.74
N ALA A 74 -20.20 -6.28 -5.62
CA ALA A 74 -20.26 -4.95 -6.24
C ALA A 74 -19.07 -4.68 -7.16
N ASN A 75 -19.33 -3.88 -8.20
CA ASN A 75 -18.34 -3.45 -9.21
C ASN A 75 -17.61 -2.15 -8.83
N LYS A 76 -18.00 -1.48 -7.75
CA LYS A 76 -17.30 -0.32 -7.18
C LYS A 76 -17.62 -0.15 -5.69
N ASN A 77 -16.93 0.79 -5.04
CA ASN A 77 -17.15 1.14 -3.64
C ASN A 77 -18.39 2.04 -3.51
N TYR A 78 -19.51 1.48 -3.06
CA TYR A 78 -20.77 2.22 -2.98
C TYR A 78 -20.97 2.94 -1.65
N TRP A 79 -20.28 2.52 -0.59
CA TRP A 79 -20.41 3.06 0.76
C TRP A 79 -21.85 2.99 1.28
N ARG A 80 -22.55 1.88 1.02
CA ARG A 80 -23.96 1.60 1.42
C ARG A 80 -24.13 0.75 2.69
N GLY A 81 -23.03 0.22 3.25
CA GLY A 81 -22.99 -0.39 4.57
C GLY A 81 -22.92 0.62 5.73
N THR A 82 -22.41 0.16 6.87
CA THR A 82 -22.46 0.89 8.16
C THR A 82 -21.05 1.29 8.63
N TRP A 83 -20.89 2.57 8.97
CA TRP A 83 -19.70 3.08 9.64
C TRP A 83 -19.72 2.71 11.13
N THR A 84 -18.61 2.24 11.68
CA THR A 84 -18.56 1.68 13.03
C THR A 84 -18.39 2.73 14.14
N GLY A 85 -17.99 3.96 13.79
CA GLY A 85 -17.60 4.99 14.76
C GLY A 85 -16.14 4.89 15.21
N LYS A 86 -15.34 3.93 14.71
CA LYS A 86 -13.91 3.83 15.04
C LYS A 86 -13.21 5.16 14.79
N ALA A 87 -12.45 5.63 15.78
CA ALA A 87 -11.78 6.94 15.77
C ALA A 87 -12.70 8.13 15.41
N GLY A 88 -13.98 8.07 15.80
CA GLY A 88 -14.96 9.12 15.54
C GLY A 88 -15.54 9.12 14.12
N ILE A 89 -15.20 8.13 13.28
CA ILE A 89 -15.67 8.06 11.89
C ILE A 89 -17.03 7.37 11.83
N THR A 90 -18.08 8.18 11.78
CA THR A 90 -19.48 7.74 11.70
C THR A 90 -20.09 7.90 10.31
N SER A 91 -19.36 8.49 9.35
CA SER A 91 -19.84 8.67 7.98
C SER A 91 -18.68 8.85 6.98
N LYS A 92 -18.99 8.69 5.68
CA LYS A 92 -18.08 9.00 4.57
C LYS A 92 -17.56 10.43 4.66
N SER A 93 -18.45 11.38 4.93
CA SER A 93 -18.08 12.80 5.08
C SER A 93 -17.13 13.01 6.26
N LYS A 94 -17.35 12.34 7.40
CA LYS A 94 -16.43 12.42 8.54
C LYS A 94 -15.04 11.88 8.19
N LEU A 95 -14.92 10.76 7.46
CA LEU A 95 -13.63 10.24 7.02
C LEU A 95 -12.89 11.25 6.11
N LEU A 96 -13.58 11.78 5.09
CA LEU A 96 -12.99 12.71 4.12
C LEU A 96 -12.55 14.04 4.76
N ASN A 97 -13.16 14.43 5.88
CA ASN A 97 -12.81 15.63 6.63
C ASN A 97 -11.93 15.37 7.86
N SER A 98 -11.33 14.17 7.98
CA SER A 98 -10.44 13.82 9.10
C SER A 98 -9.05 13.37 8.60
N PRO A 99 -8.18 14.31 8.16
CA PRO A 99 -6.84 13.98 7.67
C PRO A 99 -6.05 13.07 8.61
N GLN A 100 -6.06 13.36 9.91
CA GLN A 100 -5.35 12.61 10.94
C GLN A 100 -5.83 11.15 11.00
N VAL A 101 -7.11 10.90 10.75
CA VAL A 101 -7.65 9.53 10.74
C VAL A 101 -7.24 8.80 9.47
N GLN A 102 -7.12 9.48 8.32
CA GLN A 102 -6.58 8.86 7.10
C GLN A 102 -5.11 8.50 7.26
N GLU A 103 -4.30 9.39 7.86
CA GLU A 103 -2.90 9.11 8.21
C GLU A 103 -2.75 7.94 9.17
N LYS A 104 -3.67 7.80 10.13
CA LYS A 104 -3.72 6.64 11.02
C LYS A 104 -4.13 5.37 10.28
N ALA A 105 -5.17 5.43 9.46
CA ALA A 105 -5.70 4.27 8.75
C ALA A 105 -4.70 3.68 7.75
N ILE A 106 -3.89 4.49 7.07
CA ILE A 106 -2.84 3.95 6.17
C ILE A 106 -1.72 3.24 6.93
N ARG A 107 -1.37 3.71 8.14
CA ARG A 107 -0.39 3.03 9.02
C ARG A 107 -0.93 1.70 9.53
N GLU A 108 -2.21 1.67 9.94
CA GLU A 108 -2.89 0.42 10.29
C GLU A 108 -2.94 -0.54 9.09
N ALA A 109 -3.22 -0.05 7.89
CA ALA A 109 -3.20 -0.84 6.66
C ALA A 109 -1.82 -1.46 6.41
N PHE A 110 -0.73 -0.69 6.51
CA PHE A 110 0.63 -1.20 6.34
C PHE A 110 1.02 -2.25 7.39
N SER A 111 0.58 -2.07 8.64
CA SER A 111 0.76 -3.09 9.69
C SER A 111 0.06 -4.40 9.32
N VAL A 112 -1.20 -4.34 8.89
CA VAL A 112 -1.97 -5.51 8.45
C VAL A 112 -1.35 -6.15 7.21
N TYR A 113 -0.91 -5.37 6.22
CA TYR A 113 -0.24 -5.91 5.03
C TYR A 113 1.05 -6.62 5.40
N TYR A 114 1.87 -6.04 6.28
CA TYR A 114 3.10 -6.67 6.74
C TYR A 114 2.82 -8.04 7.38
N GLN A 115 1.81 -8.13 8.25
CA GLN A 115 1.41 -9.39 8.88
C GLN A 115 0.96 -10.43 7.85
N ASP A 116 0.10 -10.03 6.92
CA ASP A 116 -0.40 -10.94 5.87
C ASP A 116 0.69 -11.46 4.95
N ILE A 117 1.58 -10.56 4.49
CA ILE A 117 2.68 -10.93 3.61
C ILE A 117 3.53 -12.01 4.29
N ASN A 118 3.87 -11.82 5.57
CA ASN A 118 4.64 -12.80 6.32
C ASN A 118 3.88 -14.12 6.46
N TYR A 119 2.59 -14.08 6.81
CA TYR A 119 1.74 -15.27 6.93
C TYR A 119 1.63 -16.06 5.61
N LEU A 120 1.39 -15.36 4.50
CA LEU A 120 1.25 -15.96 3.17
C LEU A 120 2.56 -16.53 2.64
N LEU A 121 3.70 -15.87 2.92
CA LEU A 121 5.02 -16.40 2.61
C LEU A 121 5.34 -17.63 3.46
N GLN A 122 5.02 -17.61 4.76
CA GLN A 122 5.23 -18.74 5.66
C GLN A 122 4.47 -19.98 5.19
N LYS A 123 3.21 -19.84 4.73
CA LYS A 123 2.44 -20.92 4.09
C LYS A 123 3.14 -21.53 2.87
N ARG A 124 3.98 -20.75 2.19
CA ARG A 124 4.80 -21.18 1.05
C ARG A 124 6.22 -21.61 1.45
N LYS A 125 6.49 -21.78 2.76
CA LYS A 125 7.80 -22.09 3.35
C LYS A 125 8.88 -21.04 2.98
N LYS A 126 8.50 -19.77 2.98
CA LYS A 126 9.38 -18.63 2.68
C LYS A 126 9.23 -17.54 3.74
N ALA A 127 10.18 -16.62 3.77
CA ALA A 127 10.14 -15.43 4.63
C ALA A 127 10.37 -14.16 3.79
N LEU A 128 9.85 -13.02 4.23
CA LEU A 128 10.04 -11.74 3.52
C LEU A 128 11.53 -11.36 3.40
N ASN A 129 12.34 -11.68 4.42
CA ASN A 129 13.79 -11.47 4.41
C ASN A 129 14.51 -12.25 3.30
N ASN A 130 13.90 -13.28 2.73
CA ASN A 130 14.47 -13.98 1.57
C ASN A 130 14.47 -13.12 0.31
N TYR A 131 13.71 -12.01 0.31
CA TYR A 131 13.50 -11.13 -0.84
C TYR A 131 14.05 -9.73 -0.63
N LEU A 132 13.95 -9.17 0.58
CA LEU A 132 14.41 -7.82 0.87
C LEU A 132 15.89 -7.62 0.47
N GLY A 133 16.16 -6.53 -0.24
CA GLY A 133 17.48 -6.17 -0.77
C GLY A 133 17.84 -6.87 -2.08
N LYS A 134 17.09 -7.88 -2.52
CA LYS A 134 17.40 -8.66 -3.74
C LYS A 134 16.70 -8.11 -4.97
N GLN A 135 17.29 -8.40 -6.12
CA GLN A 135 16.66 -8.22 -7.43
C GLN A 135 15.75 -9.41 -7.74
N ILE A 136 14.52 -9.14 -8.17
CA ILE A 136 13.64 -10.15 -8.77
C ILE A 136 13.53 -9.87 -10.27
N ASN A 137 13.88 -10.86 -11.08
CA ASN A 137 13.66 -10.83 -12.53
C ASN A 137 12.24 -11.28 -12.85
N PHE A 138 11.58 -10.58 -13.77
CA PHE A 138 10.22 -10.90 -14.19
C PHE A 138 10.01 -10.54 -15.67
N ARG A 139 8.91 -11.02 -16.24
CA ARG A 139 8.46 -10.61 -17.58
C ARG A 139 7.20 -9.76 -17.47
N ASP A 140 7.21 -8.64 -18.18
CA ASP A 140 6.06 -7.75 -18.29
C ASP A 140 5.95 -7.26 -19.74
N GLN A 141 4.79 -7.47 -20.35
CA GLN A 141 4.54 -7.15 -21.76
C GLN A 141 5.62 -7.70 -22.71
N GLY A 142 6.04 -8.95 -22.51
CA GLY A 142 7.06 -9.61 -23.34
C GLY A 142 8.50 -9.17 -23.08
N LYS A 143 8.74 -8.20 -22.19
CA LYS A 143 10.08 -7.71 -21.85
C LYS A 143 10.57 -8.29 -20.53
N SER A 144 11.82 -8.74 -20.50
CA SER A 144 12.52 -9.08 -19.25
C SER A 144 12.89 -7.80 -18.51
N LYS A 145 12.48 -7.71 -17.24
CA LYS A 145 12.75 -6.58 -16.34
C LYS A 145 13.26 -7.12 -15.00
N SER A 146 13.77 -6.24 -14.15
CA SER A 146 14.14 -6.56 -12.77
C SER A 146 13.77 -5.44 -11.83
N VAL A 147 13.42 -5.77 -10.58
CA VAL A 147 13.10 -4.78 -9.53
C VAL A 147 13.75 -5.16 -8.21
N LYS A 148 14.32 -4.16 -7.52
CA LYS A 148 14.95 -4.35 -6.21
C LYS A 148 13.87 -4.30 -5.15
N ILE A 149 13.76 -5.37 -4.38
CA ILE A 149 12.72 -5.47 -3.36
C ILE A 149 13.16 -4.71 -2.10
N THR A 150 12.34 -3.76 -1.69
CA THR A 150 12.52 -2.97 -0.45
C THR A 150 11.23 -3.03 0.36
N LEU A 151 11.31 -2.77 1.67
CA LEU A 151 10.12 -2.83 2.53
C LEU A 151 9.08 -1.78 2.11
N SER A 152 9.50 -0.57 1.74
CA SER A 152 8.62 0.50 1.26
C SER A 152 7.90 0.13 -0.03
N GLY A 153 8.63 -0.40 -1.02
CA GLY A 153 8.04 -0.88 -2.28
C GLY A 153 7.06 -2.02 -2.05
N VAL A 154 7.40 -2.97 -1.17
CA VAL A 154 6.55 -4.10 -0.77
C VAL A 154 5.21 -3.61 -0.22
N LEU A 155 5.22 -2.69 0.74
CA LEU A 155 3.99 -2.20 1.37
C LEU A 155 3.13 -1.37 0.40
N ALA A 156 3.76 -0.56 -0.45
CA ALA A 156 3.06 0.19 -1.48
C ALA A 156 2.41 -0.76 -2.52
N ALA A 157 3.14 -1.78 -2.97
CA ALA A 157 2.61 -2.77 -3.91
C ALA A 157 1.45 -3.60 -3.31
N ALA A 158 1.53 -3.90 -2.01
CA ALA A 158 0.44 -4.52 -1.27
C ALA A 158 -0.76 -3.58 -1.11
N HIS A 159 -0.54 -2.26 -0.98
CA HIS A 159 -1.62 -1.28 -0.98
C HIS A 159 -2.39 -1.28 -2.32
N LEU A 160 -1.66 -1.28 -3.45
CA LEU A 160 -2.28 -1.30 -4.78
C LEU A 160 -3.08 -2.58 -5.06
N LYS A 161 -2.48 -3.76 -4.82
CA LYS A 161 -3.02 -5.05 -5.31
C LYS A 161 -3.39 -6.05 -4.23
N GLY A 162 -3.11 -5.75 -2.97
CA GLY A 162 -3.27 -6.66 -1.84
C GLY A 162 -2.04 -7.55 -1.58
N PRO A 163 -1.88 -8.04 -0.34
CA PRO A 163 -0.79 -8.96 0.05
C PRO A 163 -0.68 -10.22 -0.80
N ASP A 164 -1.80 -10.84 -1.18
CA ASP A 164 -1.82 -12.08 -1.97
C ASP A 164 -1.12 -11.92 -3.33
N LYS A 165 -1.44 -10.83 -4.04
CA LYS A 165 -0.88 -10.57 -5.38
C LYS A 165 0.58 -10.15 -5.31
N LEU A 166 0.97 -9.44 -4.27
CA LEU A 166 2.38 -9.18 -3.99
C LEU A 166 3.14 -10.47 -3.73
N VAL A 167 2.62 -11.38 -2.89
CA VAL A 167 3.28 -12.65 -2.58
C VAL A 167 3.40 -13.54 -3.82
N ASP A 168 2.39 -13.55 -4.70
CA ASP A 168 2.49 -14.18 -6.02
C ASP A 168 3.64 -13.58 -6.85
N PHE A 169 3.77 -12.26 -6.88
CA PHE A 169 4.88 -11.60 -7.56
C PHE A 169 6.24 -12.01 -6.95
N LEU A 170 6.40 -11.94 -5.62
CA LEU A 170 7.65 -12.29 -4.95
C LEU A 170 8.05 -13.75 -5.22
N VAL A 171 7.08 -14.67 -5.26
CA VAL A 171 7.35 -16.10 -5.40
C VAL A 171 7.61 -16.52 -6.83
N SER A 172 6.85 -15.99 -7.80
CA SER A 172 6.86 -16.49 -9.18
C SER A 172 7.06 -15.40 -10.24
N GLY A 173 7.34 -14.15 -9.87
CA GLY A 173 7.45 -13.03 -10.80
C GLY A 173 6.14 -12.71 -11.53
N ARG A 174 4.98 -13.15 -11.00
CA ARG A 174 3.68 -12.95 -11.65
C ARG A 174 3.25 -11.50 -11.52
N VAL A 175 3.29 -10.76 -12.63
CA VAL A 175 2.84 -9.36 -12.71
C VAL A 175 1.31 -9.32 -12.74
N THR A 176 0.73 -8.42 -11.95
CA THR A 176 -0.71 -8.13 -11.98
C THR A 176 -0.93 -6.63 -12.06
N LYS A 177 -2.11 -6.23 -12.57
CA LYS A 177 -2.50 -4.83 -12.77
C LYS A 177 -3.78 -4.50 -12.02
N ASP A 178 -3.95 -3.24 -11.63
CA ASP A 178 -5.22 -2.72 -11.12
C ASP A 178 -6.24 -2.54 -12.27
N PRO A 179 -7.50 -2.16 -11.97
CA PRO A 179 -8.50 -1.90 -13.02
C PRO A 179 -8.12 -0.77 -14.00
N PHE A 180 -7.21 0.12 -13.62
CA PHE A 180 -6.71 1.23 -14.45
C PHE A 180 -5.45 0.85 -15.26
N GLY A 181 -4.96 -0.39 -15.13
CA GLY A 181 -3.78 -0.88 -15.83
C GLY A 181 -2.44 -0.62 -15.13
N THR A 182 -2.44 -0.06 -13.92
CA THR A 182 -1.22 0.16 -13.13
C THR A 182 -0.63 -1.16 -12.68
N SER A 183 0.65 -1.39 -12.99
CA SER A 183 1.35 -2.62 -12.61
C SER A 183 1.75 -2.62 -11.14
N ILE A 184 1.65 -3.78 -10.50
CA ILE A 184 2.22 -4.00 -9.16
C ILE A 184 3.71 -3.66 -9.09
N THR A 185 4.44 -3.86 -10.18
CA THR A 185 5.88 -3.55 -10.28
C THR A 185 6.13 -2.05 -10.31
N SER A 186 5.20 -1.26 -10.85
CA SER A 186 5.32 0.20 -10.81
C SER A 186 5.37 0.72 -9.37
N TYR A 187 4.62 0.12 -8.44
CA TYR A 187 4.67 0.50 -7.02
C TYR A 187 5.93 -0.02 -6.33
N LEU A 188 6.41 -1.22 -6.68
CA LEU A 188 7.69 -1.74 -6.17
C LEU A 188 8.86 -0.83 -6.57
N GLU A 189 8.85 -0.32 -7.81
CA GLU A 189 9.86 0.58 -8.36
C GLU A 189 9.72 2.01 -7.80
N GLU A 190 8.53 2.60 -7.90
CA GLU A 190 8.27 4.00 -7.52
C GLU A 190 8.43 4.24 -6.02
N PHE A 191 7.99 3.30 -5.19
CA PHE A 191 8.12 3.41 -3.73
C PHE A 191 9.31 2.64 -3.19
N GLY A 192 10.19 2.15 -4.06
CA GLY A 192 11.44 1.51 -3.68
C GLY A 192 12.42 2.50 -3.03
N GLY A 193 13.00 2.14 -1.89
CA GLY A 193 14.15 2.85 -1.32
C GLY A 193 13.82 4.02 -0.37
N PHE A 194 12.58 4.16 0.09
CA PHE A 194 12.29 5.00 1.26
C PHE A 194 12.78 4.30 2.53
N ASN A 195 13.36 5.07 3.45
CA ASN A 195 13.77 4.57 4.76
C ASN A 195 12.54 4.51 5.68
N ILE A 196 12.06 3.28 5.90
CA ILE A 196 10.90 2.99 6.73
C ILE A 196 11.21 1.85 7.70
N GLN A 197 10.58 1.88 8.87
CA GLN A 197 10.73 0.90 9.94
C GLN A 197 9.36 0.45 10.42
N LEU A 198 9.27 -0.75 11.00
CA LEU A 198 7.98 -1.28 11.49
C LEU A 198 7.34 -0.37 12.53
N LYS A 199 8.15 0.30 13.37
CA LYS A 199 7.67 1.27 14.37
C LYS A 199 6.91 2.45 13.76
N ASP A 200 7.16 2.78 12.49
CA ASP A 200 6.45 3.86 11.81
C ASP A 200 4.95 3.52 11.62
N PHE A 201 4.58 2.25 11.67
CA PHE A 201 3.18 1.82 11.54
C PHE A 201 2.43 1.88 12.88
N PHE A 202 3.17 1.87 13.99
CA PHE A 202 2.64 1.83 15.35
C PHE A 202 2.92 3.17 16.02
N VAL A 203 2.21 4.22 15.59
CA VAL A 203 2.28 5.52 16.26
C VAL A 203 1.49 5.41 17.58
N PRO A 204 2.11 5.59 18.76
CA PRO A 204 1.38 5.72 20.02
C PRO A 204 0.50 6.97 19.96
N LEU A 205 -0.67 6.89 20.60
CA LEU A 205 -1.65 7.98 20.68
C LEU A 205 -1.06 9.23 21.35
#